data_AF-A0A6H1R722-F1
#
_entry.id   AF-A0A6H1R722-F1
#
_cell.length_a   1.000
_cell.length_b   1.000
_cell.length_c   1.000
_cell.angle_alpha   90.00
_cell.angle_beta   90.00
_cell.angle_gamma   90.00
#
_symmetry.space_group_name_H-M   'P 1'
#
loop_
_entity.id
_entity.type
_entity.pdbx_description
1 polymer ?
#
loop_
_entity_poly.entity_id
_entity_poly.type
_entity_poly.pdbx_seq_one_letter_code
_entity_poly.pdbx_strand_id
1 'polypeptide(L)'
;MGDFVVTEAELAAKFSVVLPHLDERQRRLVLGAEARMLGHGGGRVVARAAGVREATVSRGVTELESGAPPVGRVRRPGGGRKRVAEIDPGLVPALLALVEPDERGDPESPLRWTTRSTRNLAAALCDQGHQVSADVVADLLREQGFSLQANAKTLEGKQNPDRDAQFRYINDQVKTHQDAGEPVVSVDTKKKELIGQFANAGREWCRKGDPVQVNTHDFPSSAVGKAIPYGIYDPTSNAGWVNVGTDHDTATFAVASLRRWWVSSGVTAYPEATHLLITADAGGSNSYRTRAWKTELAALAAEIGLQITVCHFPPGTSKWNAIEHRLFSHISTNWRGRPLISHDVIINTIAATTTRTGLSVAAHLDTGTYPTGVTVSDEQLAAVPITRHDWHGEWNYTISPEPLTSTPESGTSDTTTTSTGRQRDDLLWLHAPELTGLPPGRLDQLVTALTPKDQAGRRARANGRHPATSLADRIAITLQKQRFSTPLTVLAELIGISPAAIAKAIKRTHALLDDTDHLPEPTATTLTTAADIHEFISGATGFTRER
;
A
#
# COMPACT_ATOMS: atom_id res chain seq x y z
N MET A 1 9.16 -87.99 2.34
CA MET A 1 8.46 -86.71 2.11
C MET A 1 7.53 -86.97 0.95
N GLY A 2 6.21 -86.98 1.19
CA GLY A 2 5.25 -87.23 0.12
C GLY A 2 5.27 -86.07 -0.86
N ASP A 3 5.39 -86.36 -2.15
CA ASP A 3 5.21 -85.38 -3.21
C ASP A 3 3.78 -84.84 -3.12
N PHE A 4 3.65 -83.57 -2.75
CA PHE A 4 2.38 -82.85 -2.77
C PHE A 4 2.00 -82.61 -4.24
N VAL A 5 1.27 -83.56 -4.82
CA VAL A 5 0.73 -83.41 -6.18
C VAL A 5 -0.52 -82.53 -6.09
N VAL A 6 -0.37 -81.24 -6.38
CA VAL A 6 -1.50 -80.31 -6.48
C VAL A 6 -2.36 -80.70 -7.68
N THR A 7 -3.62 -81.04 -7.42
CA THR A 7 -4.57 -81.45 -8.46
C THR A 7 -5.26 -80.24 -9.10
N GLU A 8 -5.79 -80.42 -10.32
CA GLU A 8 -6.56 -79.36 -11.00
C GLU A 8 -7.80 -78.94 -10.20
N ALA A 9 -8.43 -79.88 -9.49
CA ALA A 9 -9.60 -79.63 -8.65
C ALA A 9 -9.27 -78.75 -7.43
N GLU A 10 -8.12 -78.96 -6.80
CA GLU A 10 -7.66 -78.14 -5.68
C GLU A 10 -7.31 -76.71 -6.11
N LEU A 11 -6.70 -76.56 -7.29
CA LEU A 11 -6.45 -75.24 -7.88
C LEU A 11 -7.76 -74.52 -8.20
N ALA A 12 -8.74 -75.22 -8.77
CA ALA A 12 -10.05 -74.63 -9.08
C ALA A 12 -10.75 -74.13 -7.81
N ALA A 13 -10.73 -74.93 -6.72
CA ALA A 13 -11.30 -74.55 -5.43
C ALA A 13 -10.58 -73.33 -4.81
N LYS A 14 -9.24 -73.28 -4.90
CA LYS A 14 -8.46 -72.12 -4.45
C LYS A 14 -8.82 -70.87 -5.25
N PHE A 15 -8.90 -70.98 -6.57
CA PHE A 15 -9.18 -69.86 -7.45
C PHE A 15 -10.60 -69.32 -7.31
N SER A 16 -11.61 -70.19 -7.09
CA SER A 16 -12.98 -69.73 -6.86
C SER A 16 -13.11 -68.87 -5.60
N VAL A 17 -12.29 -69.10 -4.58
CA VAL A 17 -12.29 -68.32 -3.34
C VAL A 17 -11.48 -67.04 -3.49
N VAL A 18 -10.26 -67.12 -4.04
CA VAL A 18 -9.32 -66.00 -3.98
C VAL A 18 -9.51 -65.01 -5.13
N LEU A 19 -9.75 -65.48 -6.36
CA LEU A 19 -9.79 -64.59 -7.53
C LEU A 19 -10.85 -63.49 -7.44
N PRO A 20 -12.08 -63.71 -6.93
CA PRO A 20 -13.09 -62.66 -6.84
C PRO A 20 -12.63 -61.41 -6.07
N HIS A 21 -11.75 -61.57 -5.08
CA HIS A 21 -11.25 -60.48 -4.25
C HIS A 21 -10.04 -59.73 -4.84
N LEU A 22 -9.52 -60.18 -5.98
CA LEU A 22 -8.33 -59.61 -6.61
C LEU A 22 -8.69 -58.81 -7.86
N ASP A 23 -7.91 -57.75 -8.12
CA ASP A 23 -7.98 -57.02 -9.39
C ASP A 23 -7.39 -57.81 -10.56
N GLU A 24 -7.58 -57.34 -11.79
CA GLU A 24 -7.18 -58.06 -13.01
C GLU A 24 -5.67 -58.38 -13.05
N ARG A 25 -4.82 -57.47 -12.56
CA ARG A 25 -3.37 -57.68 -12.54
C ARG A 25 -2.99 -58.66 -11.44
N GLN A 26 -3.53 -58.48 -10.24
CA GLN A 26 -3.31 -59.37 -9.10
C GLN A 26 -3.70 -60.81 -9.43
N ARG A 27 -4.85 -61.01 -10.10
CA ARG A 27 -5.27 -62.33 -10.60
C ARG A 27 -4.21 -62.94 -11.52
N ARG A 28 -3.70 -62.18 -12.50
CA ARG A 28 -2.65 -62.68 -13.41
C ARG A 28 -1.37 -63.08 -12.67
N LEU A 29 -0.95 -62.31 -11.68
CA LEU A 29 0.27 -62.62 -10.92
C LEU A 29 0.09 -63.89 -10.08
N VAL A 30 -1.05 -64.07 -9.41
CA VAL A 30 -1.33 -65.30 -8.65
C VAL A 30 -1.35 -66.51 -9.58
N LEU A 31 -2.03 -66.42 -10.73
CA LEU A 31 -2.06 -67.51 -11.71
C LEU A 31 -0.66 -67.81 -12.27
N GLY A 32 0.13 -66.78 -12.56
CA GLY A 32 1.52 -66.93 -13.02
C GLY A 32 2.41 -67.62 -11.98
N ALA A 33 2.24 -67.30 -10.70
CA ALA A 33 3.00 -67.91 -9.61
C ALA A 33 2.70 -69.42 -9.50
N GLU A 34 1.42 -69.81 -9.53
CA GLU A 34 1.03 -71.23 -9.51
C GLU A 34 1.56 -71.99 -10.73
N ALA A 35 1.50 -71.36 -11.92
CA ALA A 35 2.01 -71.97 -13.14
C ALA A 35 3.54 -72.20 -13.09
N ARG A 36 4.30 -71.31 -12.43
CA ARG A 36 5.74 -71.51 -12.19
C ARG A 36 6.03 -72.67 -11.26
N MET A 37 5.27 -72.80 -10.18
CA MET A 37 5.47 -73.90 -9.23
C MET A 37 5.24 -75.26 -9.89
N LEU A 38 4.26 -75.35 -10.79
CA LEU A 38 3.93 -76.59 -11.51
C LEU A 38 4.88 -76.91 -12.68
N GLY A 39 5.72 -75.97 -13.12
CA GLY A 39 6.70 -76.20 -14.18
C GLY A 39 6.08 -76.49 -15.55
N HIS A 40 6.67 -77.44 -16.29
CA HIS A 40 6.28 -77.72 -17.69
C HIS A 40 4.83 -78.21 -17.78
N GLY A 41 4.01 -77.54 -18.59
CA GLY A 41 2.57 -77.81 -18.71
C GLY A 41 1.68 -77.15 -17.64
N GLY A 42 2.27 -76.58 -16.58
CA GLY A 42 1.56 -75.93 -15.47
C GLY A 42 0.66 -74.77 -15.92
N GLY A 43 1.11 -73.99 -16.91
CA GLY A 43 0.31 -72.89 -17.46
C GLY A 43 -1.05 -73.32 -18.03
N ARG A 44 -1.11 -74.50 -18.67
CA ARG A 44 -2.35 -75.07 -19.22
C ARG A 44 -3.30 -75.56 -18.13
N VAL A 45 -2.75 -76.22 -17.11
CA VAL A 45 -3.52 -76.71 -15.95
C VAL A 45 -4.12 -75.54 -15.18
N VAL A 46 -3.33 -74.51 -14.88
CA VAL A 46 -3.79 -73.30 -14.18
C VAL A 46 -4.84 -72.54 -14.99
N ALA A 47 -4.65 -72.43 -16.31
CA ALA A 47 -5.63 -71.78 -17.18
C ALA A 47 -6.98 -72.48 -17.16
N ARG A 48 -6.98 -73.82 -17.21
CA ARG A 48 -8.21 -74.63 -17.14
C ARG A 48 -8.89 -74.50 -15.78
N ALA A 49 -8.13 -74.65 -14.69
CA ALA A 49 -8.64 -74.54 -13.32
C ALA A 49 -9.25 -73.16 -13.01
N ALA A 50 -8.66 -72.09 -13.55
CA ALA A 50 -9.14 -70.71 -13.34
C ALA A 50 -10.19 -70.24 -14.37
N GLY A 51 -10.47 -71.03 -15.41
CA GLY A 51 -11.39 -70.65 -16.49
C GLY A 51 -10.90 -69.47 -17.34
N VAL A 52 -9.58 -69.31 -17.51
CA VAL A 52 -8.98 -68.21 -18.29
C VAL A 52 -8.17 -68.73 -19.48
N ARG A 53 -7.82 -67.85 -20.42
CA ARG A 53 -6.93 -68.21 -21.54
C ARG A 53 -5.50 -68.47 -21.05
N GLU A 54 -4.81 -69.47 -21.61
CA GLU A 54 -3.39 -69.77 -21.32
C GLU A 54 -2.48 -68.53 -21.47
N ALA A 55 -2.76 -67.68 -22.47
CA ALA A 55 -2.04 -66.41 -22.68
C ALA A 55 -2.13 -65.46 -21.48
N THR A 56 -3.22 -65.49 -20.70
CA THR A 56 -3.37 -64.67 -19.49
C THR A 56 -2.45 -65.15 -18.38
N VAL A 57 -2.27 -66.47 -18.23
CA VAL A 57 -1.34 -67.07 -17.27
C VAL A 57 0.11 -66.82 -17.69
N SER A 58 0.42 -67.00 -18.97
CA SER A 58 1.75 -66.73 -19.53
C SER A 58 2.17 -65.27 -19.35
N ARG A 59 1.27 -64.30 -19.58
CA ARG A 59 1.54 -62.88 -19.27
C ARG A 59 1.85 -62.66 -17.79
N GLY A 60 1.15 -63.35 -16.89
CA GLY A 60 1.41 -63.31 -15.45
C GLY A 60 2.81 -63.83 -15.09
N VAL A 61 3.22 -64.94 -15.70
CA VAL A 61 4.59 -65.49 -15.56
C VAL A 61 5.62 -64.46 -16.02
N THR A 62 5.48 -63.91 -17.23
CA THR A 62 6.42 -62.91 -17.75
C THR A 62 6.48 -61.65 -16.87
N GLU A 63 5.34 -61.17 -16.36
CA GLU A 63 5.30 -60.01 -15.45
C GLU A 63 6.03 -60.29 -14.13
N LEU A 64 5.93 -61.50 -13.57
CA LEU A 64 6.68 -61.90 -12.38
C LEU A 64 8.18 -62.09 -12.67
N GLU A 65 8.58 -62.33 -13.92
CA GLU A 65 9.97 -62.54 -14.35
C GLU A 65 10.68 -61.21 -14.56
N SER A 66 9.92 -60.20 -15.00
CA SER A 66 10.44 -58.84 -15.17
C SER A 66 10.84 -58.14 -13.87
N GLY A 67 10.51 -58.70 -12.70
CA GLY A 67 10.90 -58.15 -11.40
C GLY A 67 10.29 -56.79 -11.07
N ALA A 68 9.21 -56.39 -11.76
CA ALA A 68 8.62 -55.06 -11.59
C ALA A 68 7.99 -54.89 -10.19
N PRO A 69 8.23 -53.74 -9.50
CA PRO A 69 7.71 -53.52 -8.16
C PRO A 69 6.17 -53.48 -8.11
N PRO A 70 5.56 -53.70 -6.94
CA PRO A 70 4.11 -53.60 -6.76
C PRO A 70 3.62 -52.17 -7.05
N VAL A 71 3.04 -51.98 -8.23
CA VAL A 71 2.42 -50.72 -8.67
C VAL A 71 1.07 -50.52 -7.95
N GLY A 72 0.87 -49.37 -7.29
CA GLY A 72 -0.39 -49.00 -6.63
C GLY A 72 -1.57 -48.67 -7.57
N ARG A 73 -1.39 -48.77 -8.89
CA ARG A 73 -2.45 -48.61 -9.90
C ARG A 73 -2.54 -49.85 -10.77
N VAL A 74 -3.77 -50.35 -10.97
CA VAL A 74 -4.09 -51.57 -11.74
C VAL A 74 -3.81 -51.40 -13.25
N ARG A 75 -3.92 -50.18 -13.78
CA ARG A 75 -3.74 -49.88 -15.22
C ARG A 75 -2.38 -49.26 -15.51
N ARG A 76 -1.76 -49.67 -16.62
CA ARG A 76 -0.53 -49.05 -17.14
C ARG A 76 -0.78 -47.56 -17.49
N PRO A 77 0.24 -46.69 -17.38
CA PRO A 77 0.17 -45.34 -17.93
C PRO A 77 -0.31 -45.37 -19.39
N GLY A 78 -1.33 -44.57 -19.73
CA GLY A 78 -1.95 -44.54 -21.08
C GLY A 78 -3.15 -45.48 -21.30
N GLY A 79 -3.50 -46.36 -20.35
CA GLY A 79 -4.62 -47.30 -20.47
C GLY A 79 -6.01 -46.72 -20.08
N GLY A 80 -6.36 -45.54 -20.59
CA GLY A 80 -7.62 -44.85 -20.28
C GLY A 80 -8.25 -44.19 -21.50
N ARG A 81 -9.50 -43.71 -21.37
CA ARG A 81 -10.13 -42.86 -22.39
C ARG A 81 -9.23 -41.64 -22.60
N LYS A 82 -8.88 -41.34 -23.86
CA LYS A 82 -8.07 -40.17 -24.21
C LYS A 82 -8.72 -38.90 -23.65
N ARG A 83 -7.91 -37.95 -23.20
CA ARG A 83 -8.41 -36.70 -22.62
C ARG A 83 -9.19 -35.94 -23.69
N VAL A 84 -10.23 -35.20 -23.30
CA VAL A 84 -11.08 -34.48 -24.26
C VAL A 84 -10.25 -33.44 -25.06
N ALA A 85 -9.26 -32.80 -24.42
CA ALA A 85 -8.31 -31.90 -25.08
C ALA A 85 -7.36 -32.59 -26.07
N GLU A 86 -7.19 -33.93 -26.03
CA GLU A 86 -6.43 -34.68 -27.03
C GLU A 86 -7.29 -35.11 -28.22
N ILE A 87 -8.62 -35.16 -28.04
CA ILE A 87 -9.60 -35.47 -29.09
C ILE A 87 -9.98 -34.20 -29.85
N ASP A 88 -10.04 -33.08 -29.13
CA ASP A 88 -10.35 -31.76 -29.65
C ASP A 88 -9.19 -30.79 -29.35
N PRO A 89 -8.24 -30.65 -30.28
CA PRO A 89 -7.09 -29.75 -30.10
C PRO A 89 -7.46 -28.26 -30.04
N GLY A 90 -8.64 -27.87 -30.52
CA GLY A 90 -9.11 -26.48 -30.54
C GLY A 90 -9.77 -26.02 -29.24
N LEU A 91 -10.16 -26.98 -28.39
CA LEU A 91 -10.85 -26.72 -27.12
C LEU A 91 -10.05 -25.85 -26.15
N VAL A 92 -8.74 -26.09 -26.00
CA VAL A 92 -7.91 -25.33 -25.05
C VAL A 92 -7.71 -23.88 -25.53
N PRO A 93 -7.34 -23.61 -26.80
CA PRO A 93 -7.34 -22.25 -27.34
C PRO A 93 -8.69 -21.52 -27.22
N ALA A 94 -9.82 -22.17 -27.53
CA ALA A 94 -11.14 -21.55 -27.40
C ALA A 94 -11.50 -21.23 -25.94
N LEU A 95 -11.14 -22.13 -25.00
CA LEU A 95 -11.32 -21.90 -23.57
C LEU A 95 -10.47 -20.72 -23.07
N LEU A 96 -9.22 -20.63 -23.53
CA LEU A 96 -8.35 -19.49 -23.19
C LEU A 96 -8.91 -18.19 -23.77
N ALA A 97 -9.39 -18.16 -25.01
CA ALA A 97 -10.01 -16.96 -25.60
C ALA A 97 -11.27 -16.47 -24.85
N LEU A 98 -12.00 -17.37 -24.19
CA LEU A 98 -13.16 -17.01 -23.35
C LEU A 98 -12.76 -16.49 -21.95
N VAL A 99 -11.55 -16.79 -21.48
CA VAL A 99 -11.10 -16.55 -20.09
C VAL A 99 -10.00 -15.47 -20.02
N GLU A 100 -9.16 -15.42 -21.04
CA GLU A 100 -8.15 -14.41 -21.33
C GLU A 100 -8.71 -13.50 -22.44
N PRO A 101 -9.04 -12.25 -22.12
CA PRO A 101 -9.29 -11.27 -23.17
C PRO A 101 -7.94 -10.96 -23.85
N ASP A 102 -7.79 -11.36 -25.10
CA ASP A 102 -6.82 -10.72 -25.99
C ASP A 102 -7.11 -9.22 -26.09
N GLU A 103 -6.03 -8.53 -26.40
CA GLU A 103 -5.83 -7.09 -26.42
C GLU A 103 -7.03 -6.28 -26.95
N ARG A 104 -7.28 -5.16 -26.25
CA ARG A 104 -8.15 -4.05 -26.66
C ARG A 104 -8.22 -3.88 -28.18
N GLY A 105 -9.34 -4.26 -28.80
CA GLY A 105 -9.51 -3.94 -30.21
C GLY A 105 -10.71 -4.49 -30.98
N ASP A 106 -11.78 -4.97 -30.36
CA ASP A 106 -13.04 -5.21 -31.11
C ASP A 106 -14.25 -4.60 -30.38
N PRO A 107 -14.88 -3.54 -30.95
CA PRO A 107 -16.08 -2.92 -30.41
C PRO A 107 -17.33 -3.80 -30.43
N GLU A 108 -17.35 -4.93 -31.14
CA GLU A 108 -18.57 -5.72 -31.38
C GLU A 108 -18.57 -7.14 -30.77
N SER A 109 -18.00 -7.34 -29.58
CA SER A 109 -18.17 -8.61 -28.86
C SER A 109 -19.21 -8.52 -27.71
N PRO A 110 -20.36 -9.23 -27.78
CA PRO A 110 -21.52 -9.06 -26.88
C PRO A 110 -21.35 -9.51 -25.42
N LEU A 111 -20.20 -10.08 -25.03
CA LEU A 111 -20.01 -10.69 -23.71
C LEU A 111 -19.13 -9.84 -22.80
N ARG A 112 -19.39 -8.53 -22.78
CA ARG A 112 -19.05 -7.71 -21.61
C ARG A 112 -20.09 -8.01 -20.54
N TRP A 113 -19.63 -8.54 -19.40
CA TRP A 113 -20.37 -8.56 -18.13
C TRP A 113 -21.29 -9.76 -17.81
N THR A 114 -20.75 -10.98 -17.72
CA THR A 114 -21.37 -12.02 -16.87
C THR A 114 -20.31 -12.87 -16.14
N THR A 115 -20.67 -13.31 -14.94
CA THR A 115 -19.87 -14.05 -13.97
C THR A 115 -19.20 -15.29 -14.58
N ARG A 116 -17.86 -15.36 -14.51
CA ARG A 116 -17.00 -16.45 -15.02
C ARG A 116 -17.15 -17.74 -14.21
N SER A 117 -18.31 -18.39 -14.31
CA SER A 117 -18.52 -19.73 -13.78
C SER A 117 -18.13 -20.79 -14.81
N THR A 118 -17.63 -21.93 -14.36
CA THR A 118 -17.23 -23.05 -15.23
C THR A 118 -18.39 -23.61 -16.06
N ARG A 119 -19.64 -23.43 -15.61
CA ARG A 119 -20.85 -23.81 -16.36
C ARG A 119 -21.13 -22.88 -17.55
N ASN A 120 -20.92 -21.58 -17.38
CA ASN A 120 -21.11 -20.61 -18.46
C ASN A 120 -20.03 -20.75 -19.54
N LEU A 121 -18.78 -21.02 -19.13
CA LEU A 121 -17.68 -21.32 -20.05
C LEU A 121 -17.95 -22.61 -20.83
N ALA A 122 -18.48 -23.65 -20.19
CA ALA A 122 -18.86 -24.88 -20.88
C ALA A 122 -19.99 -24.66 -21.91
N ALA A 123 -21.01 -23.86 -21.59
CA ALA A 123 -22.08 -23.53 -22.52
C ALA A 123 -21.56 -22.76 -23.75
N ALA A 124 -20.74 -21.73 -23.54
CA ALA A 124 -20.15 -20.94 -24.62
C ALA A 124 -19.23 -21.79 -25.53
N LEU A 125 -18.49 -22.74 -24.96
CA LEU A 125 -17.68 -23.69 -25.73
C LEU A 125 -18.55 -24.67 -26.53
N CYS A 126 -19.65 -25.16 -25.96
CA CYS A 126 -20.62 -25.99 -26.66
C CYS A 126 -21.26 -25.24 -27.84
N ASP A 127 -21.58 -23.97 -27.68
CA ASP A 127 -22.13 -23.12 -28.75
C ASP A 127 -21.09 -22.87 -29.87
N GLN A 128 -19.80 -22.86 -29.54
CA GLN A 128 -18.69 -22.83 -30.51
C GLN A 128 -18.35 -24.21 -31.12
N GLY A 129 -19.12 -25.25 -30.78
CA GLY A 129 -18.98 -26.60 -31.33
C GLY A 129 -18.13 -27.57 -30.50
N HIS A 130 -17.59 -27.13 -29.36
CA HIS A 130 -16.77 -27.96 -28.46
C HIS A 130 -17.63 -28.60 -27.36
N GLN A 131 -17.92 -29.90 -27.48
CA GLN A 131 -18.79 -30.62 -26.53
C GLN A 131 -18.08 -30.91 -25.19
N VAL A 132 -18.26 -30.04 -24.19
CA VAL A 132 -17.59 -30.15 -22.88
C VAL A 132 -18.52 -29.90 -21.68
N SER A 133 -18.19 -30.51 -20.54
CA SER A 133 -18.88 -30.26 -19.27
C SER A 133 -18.12 -29.26 -18.39
N ALA A 134 -18.81 -28.67 -17.41
CA ALA A 134 -18.23 -27.71 -16.49
C ALA A 134 -17.05 -28.27 -15.65
N ASP A 135 -17.05 -29.57 -15.35
CA ASP A 135 -15.97 -30.22 -14.60
C ASP A 135 -14.71 -30.37 -15.46
N VAL A 136 -14.88 -30.70 -16.74
CA VAL A 136 -13.77 -30.73 -17.72
C VAL A 136 -13.19 -29.33 -17.89
N VAL A 137 -14.03 -28.30 -17.97
CA VAL A 137 -13.56 -26.90 -17.99
C VAL A 137 -12.79 -26.54 -16.71
N ALA A 138 -13.26 -26.96 -15.54
CA ALA A 138 -12.58 -26.69 -14.27
C ALA A 138 -11.21 -27.40 -14.17
N ASP A 139 -11.10 -28.63 -14.68
CA ASP A 139 -9.86 -29.38 -14.75
C ASP A 139 -8.89 -28.73 -15.76
N LEU A 140 -9.36 -28.37 -16.95
CA LEU A 140 -8.56 -27.69 -17.97
C LEU A 140 -8.07 -26.33 -17.48
N LEU A 141 -8.91 -25.55 -16.80
CA LEU A 141 -8.52 -24.29 -16.17
C LEU A 141 -7.42 -24.51 -15.12
N ARG A 142 -7.53 -25.55 -14.27
CA ARG A 142 -6.47 -25.90 -13.32
C ARG A 142 -5.18 -26.35 -14.01
N GLU A 143 -5.28 -27.10 -15.11
CA GLU A 143 -4.13 -27.54 -15.91
C GLU A 143 -3.45 -26.38 -16.65
N GLN A 144 -4.21 -25.37 -17.07
CA GLN A 144 -3.71 -24.10 -17.62
C GLN A 144 -3.31 -23.08 -16.53
N GLY A 145 -3.40 -23.45 -15.24
CA GLY A 145 -2.90 -22.64 -14.11
C GLY A 145 -3.89 -21.63 -13.51
N PHE A 146 -5.17 -21.67 -13.89
CA PHE A 146 -6.22 -20.84 -13.30
C PHE A 146 -6.71 -21.41 -11.95
N SER A 147 -7.08 -20.52 -11.02
CA SER A 147 -7.61 -20.87 -9.70
C SER A 147 -8.79 -19.98 -9.29
N LEU A 148 -9.68 -20.49 -8.42
CA LEU A 148 -10.79 -19.72 -7.84
C LEU A 148 -10.24 -18.66 -6.88
N GLN A 149 -10.57 -17.39 -7.11
CA GLN A 149 -10.22 -16.26 -6.24
C GLN A 149 -11.46 -15.74 -5.50
N ALA A 150 -11.28 -15.29 -4.25
CA ALA A 150 -12.35 -14.78 -3.38
C ALA A 150 -12.72 -13.30 -3.67
N ASN A 151 -13.86 -12.86 -3.11
CA ASN A 151 -14.50 -11.57 -3.41
C ASN A 151 -13.59 -10.34 -3.28
N ALA A 152 -13.64 -9.49 -4.32
CA ALA A 152 -13.17 -8.11 -4.29
C ALA A 152 -14.19 -7.21 -3.58
N LYS A 153 -13.71 -6.17 -2.89
CA LYS A 153 -14.55 -5.14 -2.25
C LYS A 153 -15.16 -4.23 -3.32
N THR A 154 -16.39 -4.51 -3.76
CA THR A 154 -17.10 -3.80 -4.86
C THR A 154 -18.22 -2.86 -4.39
N LEU A 155 -18.01 -2.12 -3.30
CA LEU A 155 -18.86 -0.96 -2.97
C LEU A 155 -18.00 0.30 -3.05
N GLU A 156 -17.62 0.68 -4.26
CA GLU A 156 -17.23 2.06 -4.56
C GLU A 156 -18.42 2.75 -5.23
N GLY A 157 -18.61 4.03 -4.90
CA GLY A 157 -19.86 4.78 -5.05
C GLY A 157 -20.42 4.90 -6.47
N LYS A 158 -21.55 5.61 -6.57
CA LYS A 158 -22.34 5.86 -7.80
C LYS A 158 -21.42 5.97 -9.03
N GLN A 159 -21.68 5.15 -10.05
CA GLN A 159 -21.04 5.26 -11.37
C GLN A 159 -21.07 6.72 -11.80
N ASN A 160 -19.91 7.36 -11.89
CA ASN A 160 -19.80 8.70 -12.42
C ASN A 160 -19.99 8.61 -13.96
N PRO A 161 -21.00 9.28 -14.54
CA PRO A 161 -21.25 9.27 -15.99
C PRO A 161 -20.01 9.61 -16.82
N ASP A 162 -19.15 10.48 -16.29
CA ASP A 162 -18.00 11.03 -17.02
C ASP A 162 -16.72 10.21 -16.80
N ARG A 163 -16.80 9.08 -16.10
CA ARG A 163 -15.64 8.24 -15.75
C ARG A 163 -14.83 7.84 -16.99
N ASP A 164 -15.49 7.30 -18.01
CA ASP A 164 -14.82 6.81 -19.20
C ASP A 164 -14.23 7.96 -20.03
N ALA A 165 -14.88 9.13 -20.04
CA ALA A 165 -14.37 10.33 -20.68
C ALA A 165 -13.12 10.87 -19.95
N GLN A 166 -13.12 10.89 -18.62
CA GLN A 166 -11.95 11.25 -17.83
C GLN A 166 -10.78 10.28 -18.05
N PHE A 167 -11.03 8.97 -18.19
CA PHE A 167 -9.97 8.02 -18.53
C PHE A 167 -9.34 8.28 -19.90
N ARG A 168 -10.16 8.61 -20.92
CA ARG A 168 -9.65 8.99 -22.24
C ARG A 168 -8.81 10.26 -22.15
N TYR A 169 -9.31 11.27 -21.43
CA TYR A 169 -8.60 12.51 -21.20
C TYR A 169 -7.21 12.29 -20.58
N ILE A 170 -7.13 11.52 -19.49
CA ILE A 170 -5.85 11.17 -18.86
C ILE A 170 -4.94 10.44 -19.84
N ASN A 171 -5.46 9.46 -20.58
CA ASN A 171 -4.68 8.71 -21.53
C ASN A 171 -4.11 9.59 -22.66
N ASP A 172 -4.88 10.57 -23.13
CA ASP A 172 -4.44 11.50 -24.18
C ASP A 172 -3.38 12.47 -23.65
N GLN A 173 -3.50 12.93 -22.39
CA GLN A 173 -2.45 13.69 -21.70
C GLN A 173 -1.15 12.87 -21.56
N VAL A 174 -1.26 11.61 -21.12
CA VAL A 174 -0.11 10.70 -20.98
C VAL A 174 0.60 10.53 -22.32
N LYS A 175 -0.14 10.23 -23.39
CA LYS A 175 0.45 10.10 -24.73
C LYS A 175 1.15 11.38 -25.18
N THR A 176 0.48 12.53 -25.03
CA THR A 176 1.05 13.82 -25.45
C THR A 176 2.38 14.12 -24.76
N HIS A 177 2.48 13.85 -23.45
CA HIS A 177 3.73 14.04 -22.70
C HIS A 177 4.78 13.02 -23.11
N GLN A 178 4.42 11.75 -23.26
CA GLN A 178 5.35 10.70 -23.70
C GLN A 178 5.91 10.96 -25.10
N ASP A 179 5.06 11.39 -26.04
CA ASP A 179 5.45 11.73 -27.41
C ASP A 179 6.38 12.96 -27.45
N ALA A 180 6.24 13.86 -26.48
CA ALA A 180 7.14 15.01 -26.27
C ALA A 180 8.44 14.65 -25.51
N GLY A 181 8.60 13.41 -25.05
CA GLY A 181 9.74 12.99 -24.22
C GLY A 181 9.69 13.54 -22.78
N GLU A 182 8.54 14.01 -22.33
CA GLU A 182 8.33 14.58 -21.00
C GLU A 182 8.01 13.47 -19.98
N PRO A 183 8.43 13.63 -18.72
CA PRO A 183 8.15 12.66 -17.67
C PRO A 183 6.65 12.55 -17.36
N VAL A 184 6.19 11.30 -17.27
CA VAL A 184 4.85 10.95 -16.76
C VAL A 184 5.04 10.10 -15.52
N VAL A 185 4.33 10.40 -14.44
CA VAL A 185 4.33 9.58 -13.24
C VAL A 185 2.94 9.31 -12.70
N SER A 186 2.76 8.11 -12.19
CA SER A 186 1.57 7.66 -11.47
C SER A 186 1.93 7.57 -9.99
N VAL A 187 1.18 8.27 -9.14
CA VAL A 187 1.49 8.42 -7.71
C VAL A 187 0.33 7.98 -6.84
N ASP A 188 0.67 7.34 -5.72
CA ASP A 188 -0.30 6.96 -4.69
C ASP A 188 0.41 6.58 -3.38
N THR A 189 -0.32 6.62 -2.25
CA THR A 189 0.17 6.12 -0.96
C THR A 189 -0.35 4.72 -0.71
N LYS A 190 0.57 3.75 -0.54
CA LYS A 190 0.20 2.41 -0.11
C LYS A 190 -0.33 2.45 1.33
N LYS A 191 -1.23 1.52 1.65
CA LYS A 191 -1.69 1.26 3.02
C LYS A 191 -0.52 1.26 4.01
N LYS A 192 -0.70 1.93 5.15
CA LYS A 192 0.27 1.98 6.25
C LYS A 192 0.55 0.57 6.77
N GLU A 193 1.82 0.21 6.82
CA GLU A 193 2.28 -1.09 7.31
C GLU A 193 2.79 -0.98 8.75
N LEU A 194 2.45 -2.00 9.55
CA LEU A 194 2.92 -2.10 10.93
C LEU A 194 4.26 -2.83 10.96
N ILE A 195 5.24 -2.23 11.63
CA ILE A 195 6.59 -2.81 11.74
C ILE A 195 6.62 -3.72 12.96
N GLY A 196 6.91 -5.00 12.74
CA GLY A 196 6.96 -6.01 13.79
C GLY A 196 6.92 -7.43 13.23
N GLN A 197 7.04 -8.43 14.10
CA GLN A 197 6.88 -9.85 13.76
C GLN A 197 5.40 -10.21 13.57
N PHE A 198 4.69 -9.48 12.72
CA PHE A 198 3.28 -9.73 12.44
C PHE A 198 3.10 -10.79 11.35
N ALA A 199 2.00 -11.52 11.40
CA ALA A 199 1.70 -12.57 10.44
C ALA A 199 1.26 -11.96 9.10
N ASN A 200 2.15 -11.96 8.10
CA ASN A 200 1.79 -11.59 6.74
C ASN A 200 1.22 -12.80 5.99
N ALA A 201 -0.02 -12.68 5.49
CA ALA A 201 -0.69 -13.74 4.75
C ALA A 201 0.14 -14.17 3.52
N GLY A 202 0.51 -15.45 3.46
CA GLY A 202 1.36 -16.00 2.42
C GLY A 202 2.06 -17.28 2.88
N ARG A 203 2.66 -18.03 1.95
CA ARG A 203 3.52 -19.17 2.25
C ARG A 203 4.79 -19.03 1.41
N GLU A 204 5.94 -19.02 2.07
CA GLU A 204 7.25 -19.10 1.41
C GLU A 204 7.88 -20.47 1.62
N TRP A 205 8.75 -20.86 0.70
CA TRP A 205 9.53 -22.09 0.83
C TRP A 205 10.67 -21.87 1.83
N CYS A 206 10.57 -22.49 3.01
CA CYS A 206 11.63 -22.52 4.03
C CYS A 206 12.20 -23.94 4.18
N ARG A 207 13.42 -24.06 4.73
CA ARG A 207 13.98 -25.36 5.10
C ARG A 207 13.06 -26.04 6.12
N LYS A 208 12.85 -27.35 5.93
CA LYS A 208 11.97 -28.14 6.80
C LYS A 208 12.48 -28.07 8.25
N GLY A 209 11.62 -27.62 9.17
CA GLY A 209 11.94 -27.49 10.60
C GLY A 209 12.33 -26.09 11.08
N ASP A 210 12.39 -25.10 10.18
CA ASP A 210 12.78 -23.72 10.51
C ASP A 210 11.72 -22.69 10.02
N PRO A 211 10.49 -22.72 10.56
CA PRO A 211 9.48 -21.71 10.23
C PRO A 211 9.84 -20.37 10.88
N VAL A 212 9.73 -19.28 10.11
CA VAL A 212 9.87 -17.92 10.67
C VAL A 212 8.78 -17.71 11.73
N GLN A 213 9.21 -17.47 12.98
CA GLN A 213 8.28 -17.25 14.08
C GLN A 213 7.66 -15.85 13.98
N VAL A 214 6.33 -15.80 14.04
CA VAL A 214 5.52 -14.58 14.06
C VAL A 214 4.69 -14.55 15.33
N ASN A 215 4.28 -13.35 15.76
CA ASN A 215 3.47 -13.16 16.96
C ASN A 215 2.12 -13.89 16.81
N THR A 216 1.69 -14.54 17.90
CA THR A 216 0.40 -15.25 17.95
C THR A 216 -0.79 -14.30 17.85
N HIS A 217 -0.60 -13.01 18.17
CA HIS A 217 -1.63 -11.98 18.09
C HIS A 217 -1.04 -10.66 17.54
N ASP A 218 -1.61 -10.16 16.45
CA ASP A 218 -1.16 -8.94 15.78
C ASP A 218 -1.91 -7.71 16.32
N PHE A 219 -1.46 -7.15 17.44
CA PHE A 219 -2.00 -5.90 17.96
C PHE A 219 -1.17 -4.69 17.47
N PRO A 220 -1.80 -3.58 17.03
CA PRO A 220 -1.09 -2.35 16.65
C PRO A 220 -0.21 -1.76 17.77
N SER A 221 -0.49 -2.10 19.04
CA SER A 221 0.30 -1.70 20.21
C SER A 221 1.63 -2.45 20.35
N SER A 222 1.82 -3.57 19.65
CA SER A 222 3.05 -4.35 19.63
C SER A 222 3.99 -3.97 18.48
N ALA A 223 3.61 -2.97 17.68
CA ALA A 223 4.42 -2.50 16.56
C ALA A 223 5.57 -1.62 17.06
N VAL A 224 6.77 -1.87 16.54
CA VAL A 224 7.97 -1.06 16.82
C VAL A 224 7.85 0.33 16.15
N GLY A 225 7.05 0.42 15.08
CA GLY A 225 6.78 1.64 14.34
C GLY A 225 5.76 1.43 13.21
N LYS A 226 5.57 2.46 12.38
CA LYS A 226 4.73 2.41 11.18
C LYS A 226 5.55 2.86 9.99
N ALA A 227 5.40 2.16 8.87
CA ALA A 227 5.94 2.55 7.58
C ALA A 227 4.80 3.03 6.67
N ILE A 228 5.01 4.15 6.00
CA ILE A 228 4.07 4.74 5.05
C ILE A 228 4.77 4.78 3.68
N PRO A 229 4.58 3.75 2.83
CA PRO A 229 5.18 3.73 1.50
C PRO A 229 4.39 4.65 0.56
N TYR A 230 5.02 5.73 0.11
CA TYR A 230 4.53 6.58 -0.98
C TYR A 230 5.23 6.18 -2.27
N GLY A 231 4.47 5.75 -3.26
CA GLY A 231 5.04 5.26 -4.51
C GLY A 231 4.89 6.25 -5.66
N ILE A 232 5.87 6.21 -6.55
CA ILE A 232 5.94 6.94 -7.80
C ILE A 232 6.30 5.92 -8.87
N TYR A 233 5.46 5.76 -9.87
CA TYR A 233 5.65 4.83 -10.97
C TYR A 233 5.73 5.59 -12.29
N ASP A 234 6.85 5.45 -12.97
CA ASP A 234 7.07 5.96 -14.32
C ASP A 234 6.68 4.87 -15.34
N PRO A 235 5.57 5.05 -16.09
CA PRO A 235 5.13 4.08 -17.09
C PRO A 235 6.00 4.05 -18.34
N THR A 236 6.78 5.10 -18.62
CA THR A 236 7.64 5.21 -19.80
C THR A 236 8.91 4.39 -19.62
N SER A 237 9.58 4.54 -18.46
CA SER A 237 10.78 3.77 -18.13
C SER A 237 10.48 2.43 -17.45
N ASN A 238 9.21 2.16 -17.12
CA ASN A 238 8.77 1.02 -16.31
C ASN A 238 9.59 0.94 -15.01
N ALA A 239 9.74 2.08 -14.33
CA ALA A 239 10.51 2.22 -13.10
C ALA A 239 9.62 2.66 -11.94
N GLY A 240 9.80 2.03 -10.78
CA GLY A 240 9.17 2.40 -9.53
C GLY A 240 10.15 3.08 -8.59
N TRP A 241 9.67 4.06 -7.84
CA TRP A 241 10.40 4.69 -6.75
C TRP A 241 9.48 4.82 -5.55
N VAL A 242 9.94 4.39 -4.37
CA VAL A 242 9.11 4.36 -3.16
C VAL A 242 9.80 5.09 -2.01
N ASN A 243 9.15 6.13 -1.50
CA ASN A 243 9.53 6.78 -0.25
C ASN A 243 8.87 6.07 0.92
N VAL A 244 9.65 5.55 1.87
CA VAL A 244 9.12 4.90 3.07
C VAL A 244 9.16 5.90 4.22
N GLY A 245 8.04 6.58 4.47
CA GLY A 245 7.93 7.58 5.54
C GLY A 245 7.68 6.96 6.91
N THR A 246 8.21 7.59 7.96
CA THR A 246 8.04 7.15 9.37
C THR A 246 7.03 7.96 10.18
N ASP A 247 6.51 9.06 9.62
CA ASP A 247 5.67 10.03 10.34
C ASP A 247 4.19 9.96 9.89
N HIS A 248 3.73 10.89 9.05
CA HIS A 248 2.35 10.98 8.59
C HIS A 248 2.24 11.04 7.06
N ASP A 249 1.14 10.50 6.54
CA ASP A 249 0.74 10.65 5.14
C ASP A 249 0.08 12.02 4.95
N THR A 250 0.87 13.02 4.55
CA THR A 250 0.42 14.41 4.32
C THR A 250 0.76 14.86 2.91
N ALA A 251 0.13 15.94 2.43
CA ALA A 251 0.45 16.52 1.13
C ALA A 251 1.94 16.90 1.00
N THR A 252 2.52 17.47 2.06
CA THR A 252 3.96 17.78 2.11
C THR A 252 4.82 16.52 1.98
N PHE A 253 4.42 15.39 2.59
CA PHE A 253 5.12 14.12 2.43
C PHE A 253 5.02 13.57 0.99
N ALA A 254 3.84 13.66 0.38
CA ALA A 254 3.63 13.26 -1.01
C ALA A 254 4.52 14.07 -1.98
N VAL A 255 4.56 15.40 -1.83
CA VAL A 255 5.40 16.27 -2.66
C VAL A 255 6.90 16.10 -2.33
N ALA A 256 7.27 15.88 -1.07
CA ALA A 256 8.65 15.55 -0.73
C ALA A 256 9.10 14.23 -1.37
N SER A 257 8.20 13.26 -1.52
CA SER A 257 8.46 12.01 -2.23
C SER A 257 8.72 12.27 -3.72
N LEU A 258 7.91 13.12 -4.37
CA LEU A 258 8.11 13.57 -5.75
C LEU A 258 9.45 14.29 -5.93
N ARG A 259 9.80 15.21 -5.02
CA ARG A 259 11.09 15.91 -5.01
C ARG A 259 12.26 14.93 -4.97
N ARG A 260 12.23 13.97 -4.04
CA ARG A 260 13.30 12.98 -3.88
C ARG A 260 13.44 12.08 -5.12
N TRP A 261 12.34 11.65 -5.72
CA TRP A 261 12.35 10.91 -6.99
C TRP A 261 12.97 11.75 -8.11
N TRP A 262 12.56 13.01 -8.26
CA TRP A 262 13.08 13.89 -9.29
C TRP A 262 14.60 14.05 -9.18
N VAL A 263 15.10 14.39 -7.99
CA VAL A 263 16.54 14.56 -7.74
C VAL A 263 17.32 13.26 -7.93
N SER A 264 16.75 12.11 -7.54
CA SER A 264 17.48 10.83 -7.56
C SER A 264 17.48 10.14 -8.91
N SER A 265 16.42 10.33 -9.70
CA SER A 265 16.21 9.54 -10.93
C SER A 265 15.57 10.36 -12.04
N GLY A 266 14.59 11.20 -11.74
CA GLY A 266 13.85 11.98 -12.74
C GLY A 266 14.75 12.90 -13.58
N VAL A 267 15.61 13.70 -12.93
CA VAL A 267 16.50 14.67 -13.60
C VAL A 267 17.52 14.00 -14.54
N THR A 268 17.95 12.77 -14.21
CA THR A 268 18.88 12.02 -15.05
C THR A 268 18.17 11.32 -16.20
N ALA A 269 16.95 10.83 -15.97
CA ALA A 269 16.14 10.17 -16.99
C ALA A 269 15.54 11.16 -18.01
N TYR A 270 15.26 12.39 -17.58
CA TYR A 270 14.61 13.43 -18.38
C TYR A 270 15.34 14.78 -18.26
N PRO A 271 16.56 14.90 -18.82
CA PRO A 271 17.40 16.10 -18.66
C PRO A 271 16.85 17.35 -19.36
N GLU A 272 16.11 17.17 -20.45
CA GLU A 272 15.52 18.25 -21.27
C GLU A 272 14.05 18.50 -20.94
N ALA A 273 13.54 17.91 -19.86
CA ALA A 273 12.13 18.05 -19.50
C ALA A 273 11.78 19.50 -19.19
N THR A 274 10.61 19.91 -19.64
CA THR A 274 9.99 21.20 -19.29
C THR A 274 8.63 21.03 -18.61
N HIS A 275 8.03 19.84 -18.74
CA HIS A 275 6.73 19.50 -18.18
C HIS A 275 6.78 18.19 -17.39
N LEU A 276 6.00 18.08 -16.32
CA LEU A 276 5.81 16.85 -15.56
C LEU A 276 4.33 16.55 -15.46
N LEU A 277 3.90 15.40 -15.98
CA LEU A 277 2.53 14.91 -15.80
C LEU A 277 2.44 13.96 -14.60
N ILE A 278 1.54 14.28 -13.68
CA ILE A 278 1.22 13.47 -12.49
C ILE A 278 -0.21 12.94 -12.62
N THR A 279 -0.36 11.63 -12.69
CA THR A 279 -1.64 10.95 -12.53
C THR A 279 -1.81 10.48 -11.09
N ALA A 280 -2.91 10.87 -10.45
CA ALA A 280 -3.12 10.63 -9.01
C ALA A 280 -4.57 10.24 -8.71
N ASP A 281 -4.78 9.57 -7.59
CA ASP A 281 -6.12 9.32 -7.08
C ASP A 281 -6.75 10.60 -6.52
N ALA A 282 -8.08 10.62 -6.42
CA ALA A 282 -8.83 11.75 -5.89
C ALA A 282 -8.85 11.83 -4.35
N GLY A 283 -8.23 10.88 -3.64
CA GLY A 283 -8.27 10.75 -2.18
C GLY A 283 -6.94 11.05 -1.48
N GLY A 284 -6.89 10.92 -0.15
CA GLY A 284 -5.63 10.95 0.61
C GLY A 284 -4.86 12.27 0.59
N SER A 285 -3.54 12.15 0.74
CA SER A 285 -2.58 13.27 0.79
C SER A 285 -2.43 14.03 -0.52
N ASN A 286 -2.68 13.36 -1.65
CA ASN A 286 -2.67 13.89 -3.01
C ASN A 286 -4.07 14.23 -3.53
N SER A 287 -5.08 14.36 -2.67
CA SER A 287 -6.44 14.70 -3.11
C SER A 287 -6.50 16.07 -3.80
N TYR A 288 -7.26 16.15 -4.89
CA TYR A 288 -7.56 17.39 -5.62
C TYR A 288 -8.20 18.49 -4.76
N ARG A 289 -8.81 18.12 -3.62
CA ARG A 289 -9.42 19.04 -2.65
C ARG A 289 -8.42 19.61 -1.65
N THR A 290 -7.26 18.99 -1.50
CA THR A 290 -6.27 19.37 -0.49
C THR A 290 -5.53 20.61 -0.96
N ARG A 291 -5.68 21.72 -0.22
CA ARG A 291 -5.02 22.99 -0.54
C ARG A 291 -3.51 22.89 -0.43
N ALA A 292 -3.04 22.19 0.60
CA ALA A 292 -1.62 21.92 0.84
C ALA A 292 -0.97 21.17 -0.34
N TRP A 293 -1.72 20.29 -1.02
CA TRP A 293 -1.21 19.58 -2.21
C TRP A 293 -0.86 20.55 -3.33
N LYS A 294 -1.73 21.53 -3.61
CA LYS A 294 -1.51 22.53 -4.66
C LYS A 294 -0.38 23.50 -4.31
N THR A 295 -0.31 23.96 -3.07
CA THR A 295 0.75 24.89 -2.64
C THR A 295 2.12 24.22 -2.61
N GLU A 296 2.21 22.97 -2.16
CA GLU A 296 3.47 22.22 -2.13
C GLU A 296 3.93 21.87 -3.56
N LEU A 297 3.00 21.50 -4.45
CA LEU A 297 3.33 21.31 -5.86
C LEU A 297 3.80 22.60 -6.54
N ALA A 298 3.27 23.76 -6.18
CA ALA A 298 3.76 25.03 -6.69
C ALA A 298 5.18 25.34 -6.24
N ALA A 299 5.47 25.10 -4.96
CA ALA A 299 6.84 25.21 -4.45
C ALA A 299 7.78 24.22 -5.17
N LEU A 300 7.33 22.99 -5.42
CA LEU A 300 8.10 22.01 -6.18
C LEU A 300 8.33 22.46 -7.62
N ALA A 301 7.29 22.92 -8.32
CA ALA A 301 7.38 23.40 -9.71
C ALA A 301 8.41 24.52 -9.84
N ALA A 302 8.39 25.50 -8.93
CA ALA A 302 9.36 26.58 -8.88
C ALA A 302 10.79 26.09 -8.55
N GLU A 303 10.93 25.07 -7.70
CA GLU A 303 12.23 24.49 -7.31
C GLU A 303 12.88 23.71 -8.46
N ILE A 304 12.10 22.89 -9.18
CA ILE A 304 12.62 22.03 -10.26
C ILE A 304 12.57 22.69 -11.64
N GLY A 305 11.90 23.84 -11.76
CA GLY A 305 11.76 24.57 -13.02
C GLY A 305 10.82 23.92 -14.05
N LEU A 306 10.02 22.94 -13.65
CA LEU A 306 9.07 22.24 -14.53
C LEU A 306 7.65 22.76 -14.34
N GLN A 307 6.89 22.84 -15.43
CA GLN A 307 5.46 22.98 -15.36
C GLN A 307 4.84 21.63 -14.94
N ILE A 308 4.06 21.62 -13.86
CA ILE A 308 3.47 20.39 -13.32
C ILE A 308 2.00 20.30 -13.68
N THR A 309 1.64 19.36 -14.54
CA THR A 309 0.25 19.01 -14.83
C THR A 309 -0.20 17.86 -13.94
N VAL A 310 -1.34 17.99 -13.28
CA VAL A 310 -1.95 16.94 -12.46
C VAL A 310 -3.28 16.55 -13.07
N CYS A 311 -3.51 15.25 -13.22
CA CYS A 311 -4.80 14.71 -13.64
C CYS A 311 -5.27 13.66 -12.63
N HIS A 312 -6.42 13.92 -11.99
CA HIS A 312 -6.98 13.02 -11.00
C HIS A 312 -7.93 11.99 -11.61
N PHE A 313 -7.82 10.74 -11.16
CA PHE A 313 -8.81 9.71 -11.42
C PHE A 313 -10.10 9.99 -10.64
N PRO A 314 -11.29 9.67 -11.20
CA PRO A 314 -12.56 9.85 -10.49
C PRO A 314 -12.58 9.14 -9.12
N PRO A 315 -13.30 9.64 -8.11
CA PRO A 315 -13.43 8.96 -6.82
C PRO A 315 -13.93 7.51 -6.98
N GLY A 316 -13.35 6.58 -6.23
CA GLY A 316 -13.69 5.16 -6.31
C GLY A 316 -13.16 4.47 -7.57
N THR A 317 -12.03 4.94 -8.09
CA THR A 317 -11.35 4.34 -9.24
C THR A 317 -9.87 4.09 -9.00
N SER A 318 -9.43 4.02 -7.75
CA SER A 318 -8.02 3.82 -7.36
C SER A 318 -7.37 2.62 -8.03
N LYS A 319 -8.13 1.52 -8.19
CA LYS A 319 -7.67 0.34 -8.94
C LYS A 319 -7.21 0.64 -10.37
N TRP A 320 -7.70 1.70 -11.00
CA TRP A 320 -7.34 2.03 -12.38
C TRP A 320 -6.07 2.88 -12.49
N ASN A 321 -5.53 3.33 -11.37
CA ASN A 321 -4.26 4.00 -11.32
C ASN A 321 -3.12 3.00 -11.60
N ALA A 322 -2.21 3.34 -12.51
CA ALA A 322 -1.20 2.41 -13.01
C ALA A 322 -0.32 1.86 -11.88
N ILE A 323 0.03 2.70 -10.91
CA ILE A 323 0.86 2.35 -9.75
C ILE A 323 0.28 1.18 -8.93
N GLU A 324 -1.05 1.08 -8.79
CA GLU A 324 -1.67 0.03 -7.97
C GLU A 324 -1.37 -1.36 -8.55
N HIS A 325 -1.48 -1.49 -9.87
CA HIS A 325 -1.27 -2.76 -10.57
C HIS A 325 0.18 -2.99 -10.99
N ARG A 326 0.94 -1.93 -11.31
CA ARG A 326 2.30 -2.01 -11.85
C ARG A 326 3.40 -1.91 -10.80
N LEU A 327 3.11 -1.38 -9.62
CA LEU A 327 4.09 -1.26 -8.54
C LEU A 327 3.58 -1.97 -7.27
N PHE A 328 2.44 -1.55 -6.73
CA PHE A 328 1.99 -2.00 -5.42
C PHE A 328 1.54 -3.46 -5.37
N SER A 329 0.95 -3.99 -6.44
CA SER A 329 0.62 -5.41 -6.55
C SER A 329 1.86 -6.32 -6.48
N HIS A 330 2.96 -5.90 -7.13
CA HIS A 330 4.22 -6.64 -7.13
C HIS A 330 4.92 -6.53 -5.76
N ILE A 331 4.96 -5.34 -5.16
CA ILE A 331 5.47 -5.16 -3.79
C ILE A 331 4.69 -6.03 -2.80
N SER A 332 3.35 -6.01 -2.86
CA SER A 332 2.51 -6.85 -2.01
C SER A 332 2.75 -8.35 -2.22
N THR A 333 3.15 -8.76 -3.44
CA THR A 333 3.51 -10.15 -3.72
C THR A 333 4.82 -10.54 -3.05
N ASN A 334 5.80 -9.65 -3.05
CA ASN A 334 7.11 -9.89 -2.43
C ASN A 334 7.09 -9.83 -0.90
N TRP A 335 6.07 -9.22 -0.30
CA TRP A 335 5.87 -9.20 1.15
C TRP A 335 5.18 -10.47 1.70
N ARG A 336 4.63 -11.33 0.83
CA ARG A 336 3.85 -12.51 1.25
C ARG A 336 4.71 -13.46 2.08
N GLY A 337 4.27 -13.76 3.31
CA GLY A 337 4.94 -14.72 4.19
C GLY A 337 6.22 -14.21 4.89
N ARG A 338 6.63 -12.95 4.67
CA ARG A 338 7.79 -12.35 5.34
C ARG A 338 7.36 -11.35 6.41
N PRO A 339 7.80 -11.47 7.67
CA PRO A 339 7.52 -10.45 8.67
C PRO A 339 8.34 -9.18 8.39
N LEU A 340 7.66 -8.04 8.38
CA LEU A 340 8.28 -6.72 8.17
C LEU A 340 8.84 -6.21 9.50
N ILE A 341 9.93 -6.82 9.95
CA ILE A 341 10.50 -6.62 11.30
C ILE A 341 11.24 -5.29 11.48
N SER A 342 11.66 -4.64 10.39
CA SER A 342 12.36 -3.35 10.41
C SER A 342 12.11 -2.54 9.13
N HIS A 343 12.42 -1.25 9.17
CA HIS A 343 12.41 -0.38 7.99
C HIS A 343 13.35 -0.90 6.90
N ASP A 344 14.53 -1.41 7.27
CA ASP A 344 15.49 -1.96 6.30
C ASP A 344 14.93 -3.18 5.57
N VAL A 345 14.20 -4.05 6.28
CA VAL A 345 13.54 -5.20 5.65
C VAL A 345 12.46 -4.74 4.67
N ILE A 346 11.68 -3.71 5.02
CA ILE A 346 10.67 -3.12 4.13
C ILE A 346 11.36 -2.56 2.87
N ILE A 347 12.37 -1.73 3.04
CA ILE A 347 13.11 -1.09 1.94
C ILE A 347 13.73 -2.13 1.03
N ASN A 348 14.48 -3.07 1.59
CA ASN A 348 15.14 -4.11 0.80
C ASN A 348 14.14 -5.01 0.06
N THR A 349 12.98 -5.30 0.66
CA THR A 349 11.96 -6.12 0.00
C THR A 349 11.21 -5.34 -1.09
N ILE A 350 10.99 -4.04 -0.91
CA ILE A 350 10.46 -3.17 -1.98
C ILE A 350 11.47 -3.09 -3.12
N ALA A 351 12.74 -2.78 -2.82
CA ALA A 351 13.80 -2.58 -3.82
C ALA A 351 14.11 -3.88 -4.59
N ALA A 352 13.94 -5.04 -3.97
CA ALA A 352 14.06 -6.34 -4.64
C ALA A 352 12.90 -6.64 -5.62
N THR A 353 11.90 -5.77 -5.72
CA THR A 353 10.75 -5.98 -6.60
C THR A 353 11.13 -5.83 -8.06
N THR A 354 11.10 -6.94 -8.78
CA THR A 354 11.34 -7.00 -10.22
C THR A 354 10.26 -7.84 -10.90
N THR A 355 10.04 -7.59 -12.19
CA THR A 355 9.10 -8.37 -13.01
C THR A 355 9.79 -8.89 -14.26
N ARG A 356 9.19 -9.90 -14.90
CA ARG A 356 9.64 -10.41 -16.20
C ARG A 356 9.64 -9.33 -17.30
N THR A 357 8.84 -8.28 -17.14
CA THR A 357 8.77 -7.15 -18.07
C THR A 357 9.81 -6.06 -17.77
N GLY A 358 10.71 -6.30 -16.81
CA GLY A 358 11.83 -5.40 -16.52
C GLY A 358 11.53 -4.28 -15.53
N LEU A 359 10.48 -4.40 -14.69
CA LEU A 359 10.23 -3.41 -13.64
C LEU A 359 11.45 -3.34 -12.71
N SER A 360 11.97 -2.13 -12.50
CA SER A 360 13.00 -1.83 -11.51
C SER A 360 12.42 -0.93 -10.43
N VAL A 361 12.67 -1.23 -9.15
CA VAL A 361 12.13 -0.46 -8.04
C VAL A 361 13.25 0.02 -7.12
N ALA A 362 13.31 1.33 -6.89
CA ALA A 362 14.13 1.93 -5.84
C ALA A 362 13.26 2.23 -4.60
N ALA A 363 13.84 2.07 -3.40
CA ALA A 363 13.16 2.37 -2.15
C ALA A 363 14.11 3.07 -1.17
N HIS A 364 13.63 4.12 -0.52
CA HIS A 364 14.44 4.91 0.42
C HIS A 364 13.65 5.23 1.69
N LEU A 365 14.35 5.29 2.83
CA LEU A 365 13.77 5.71 4.10
C LEU A 365 13.64 7.24 4.14
N ASP A 366 12.50 7.74 4.60
CA ASP A 366 12.30 9.15 4.94
C ASP A 366 12.01 9.30 6.43
N THR A 367 13.01 9.82 7.14
CA THR A 367 12.92 10.19 8.56
C THR A 367 12.48 11.64 8.76
N GLY A 368 12.06 12.32 7.69
CA GLY A 368 11.50 13.67 7.72
C GLY A 368 10.25 13.75 8.60
N THR A 369 10.02 14.94 9.16
CA THR A 369 8.83 15.22 9.98
C THR A 369 7.80 15.99 9.17
N TYR A 370 6.58 15.48 9.11
CA TYR A 370 5.50 15.99 8.28
C TYR A 370 4.27 16.28 9.14
N PRO A 371 4.20 17.48 9.78
CA PRO A 371 3.11 17.80 10.70
C PRO A 371 1.74 17.75 10.02
N THR A 372 0.75 17.22 10.73
CA THR A 372 -0.65 17.21 10.31
C THR A 372 -1.37 18.49 10.73
N GLY A 373 -2.45 18.84 10.03
CA GLY A 373 -3.26 20.02 10.36
C GLY A 373 -2.65 21.35 9.91
N VAL A 374 -1.76 21.33 8.91
CA VAL A 374 -1.28 22.56 8.27
C VAL A 374 -2.45 23.21 7.54
N THR A 375 -2.78 24.43 7.95
CA THR A 375 -3.83 25.24 7.32
C THR A 375 -3.17 26.13 6.27
N VAL A 376 -3.69 26.06 5.03
CA VAL A 376 -3.31 26.96 3.94
C VAL A 376 -4.35 28.08 3.87
N SER A 377 -3.90 29.33 3.95
CA SER A 377 -4.79 30.50 3.85
C SER A 377 -5.33 30.70 2.43
N ASP A 378 -6.40 31.50 2.29
CA ASP A 378 -6.96 31.88 0.98
C ASP A 378 -5.97 32.65 0.12
N GLU A 379 -5.18 33.52 0.73
CA GLU A 379 -4.10 34.25 0.07
C GLU A 379 -3.03 33.31 -0.49
N GLN A 380 -2.58 32.33 0.31
CA GLN A 380 -1.58 31.36 -0.14
C GLN A 380 -2.08 30.49 -1.28
N LEU A 381 -3.36 30.11 -1.29
CA LEU A 381 -3.94 29.33 -2.37
C LEU A 381 -4.16 30.18 -3.63
N ALA A 382 -4.54 31.45 -3.47
CA ALA A 382 -4.72 32.38 -4.58
C ALA A 382 -3.40 32.73 -5.27
N ALA A 383 -2.29 32.74 -4.52
CA ALA A 383 -0.95 32.95 -5.07
C ALA A 383 -0.40 31.76 -5.87
N VAL A 384 -1.06 30.59 -5.83
CA VAL A 384 -0.63 29.43 -6.62
C VAL A 384 -0.86 29.71 -8.12
N PRO A 385 0.16 29.60 -8.98
CA PRO A 385 0.03 29.83 -10.42
C PRO A 385 -0.63 28.63 -11.11
N ILE A 386 -1.90 28.38 -10.78
CA ILE A 386 -2.69 27.23 -11.24
C ILE A 386 -3.61 27.61 -12.41
N THR A 387 -3.40 26.96 -13.55
CA THR A 387 -4.29 27.00 -14.71
C THR A 387 -5.15 25.74 -14.71
N ARG A 388 -6.46 25.90 -14.55
CA ARG A 388 -7.41 24.78 -14.61
C ARG A 388 -7.70 24.43 -16.06
N HIS A 389 -7.84 23.14 -16.35
CA HIS A 389 -8.18 22.69 -17.70
C HIS A 389 -9.69 22.85 -17.95
N ASP A 390 -10.09 23.00 -19.21
CA ASP A 390 -11.50 23.13 -19.59
C ASP A 390 -12.32 21.89 -19.24
N TRP A 391 -11.69 20.72 -19.30
CA TRP A 391 -12.30 19.44 -18.93
C TRP A 391 -11.98 19.11 -17.46
N HIS A 392 -13.01 19.10 -16.60
CA HIS A 392 -12.90 18.85 -15.15
C HIS A 392 -11.73 19.62 -14.50
N GLY A 393 -11.73 20.95 -14.59
CA GLY A 393 -10.66 21.81 -14.04
C GLY A 393 -10.41 21.66 -12.53
N GLU A 394 -11.35 21.06 -11.79
CA GLU A 394 -11.18 20.64 -10.41
C GLU A 394 -10.25 19.43 -10.24
N TRP A 395 -10.17 18.56 -11.25
CA TRP A 395 -9.35 17.34 -11.29
C TRP A 395 -8.13 17.47 -12.21
N ASN A 396 -8.19 18.34 -13.20
CA ASN A 396 -7.17 18.49 -14.22
C ASN A 396 -6.69 19.94 -14.21
N TYR A 397 -5.42 20.13 -13.85
CA TYR A 397 -4.85 21.46 -13.72
C TYR A 397 -3.35 21.43 -13.92
N THR A 398 -2.81 22.57 -14.29
CA THR A 398 -1.39 22.78 -14.52
C THR A 398 -0.87 23.90 -13.63
N ILE A 399 0.27 23.67 -12.97
CA ILE A 399 0.93 24.64 -12.11
C ILE A 399 2.22 25.08 -12.79
N SER A 400 2.36 26.38 -13.03
CA SER A 400 3.56 26.95 -13.64
C SER A 400 4.73 27.00 -12.64
N PRO A 401 5.98 26.96 -13.12
CA PRO A 401 7.17 27.05 -12.26
C PRO A 401 7.45 28.47 -11.74
N GLU A 402 6.44 29.35 -11.73
CA GLU A 402 6.60 30.70 -11.21
C GLU A 402 6.74 30.65 -9.68
N PRO A 403 7.73 31.37 -9.11
CA PRO A 403 7.82 31.50 -7.67
C PRO A 403 6.51 32.05 -7.14
N LEU A 404 5.98 31.46 -6.06
CA LEU A 404 4.85 32.04 -5.34
C LEU A 404 5.21 33.49 -5.02
N THR A 405 4.52 34.45 -5.66
CA THR A 405 4.80 35.87 -5.44
C THR A 405 4.47 36.18 -3.99
N SER A 406 5.51 36.21 -3.14
CA SER A 406 5.45 36.93 -1.88
C SER A 406 5.29 38.39 -2.25
N THR A 407 4.13 38.98 -1.91
CA THR A 407 3.98 40.44 -1.87
C THR A 407 5.21 41.03 -1.14
N PRO A 408 5.85 42.08 -1.66
CA PRO A 408 7.12 42.56 -1.13
C PRO A 408 6.89 43.22 0.23
N GLU A 409 7.27 42.52 1.31
CA GLU A 409 7.58 43.19 2.57
C GLU A 409 9.05 43.65 2.52
N SER A 410 9.17 44.95 2.23
CA SER A 410 10.19 45.91 2.67
C SER A 410 11.40 45.33 3.41
N GLY A 411 12.59 45.55 2.84
CA GLY A 411 13.85 45.06 3.37
C GLY A 411 14.21 45.56 4.77
N THR A 412 15.14 44.87 5.45
CA THR A 412 16.52 45.34 5.69
C THR A 412 17.35 44.18 6.28
N SER A 413 18.60 44.07 5.81
CA SER A 413 19.83 43.60 6.50
C SER A 413 19.99 42.16 7.02
N ASP A 414 21.02 41.51 6.47
CA ASP A 414 21.95 40.57 7.11
C ASP A 414 22.05 40.70 8.64
N THR A 415 22.03 39.58 9.36
CA THR A 415 23.12 39.13 10.26
C THR A 415 22.88 37.68 10.71
N THR A 416 23.89 36.83 10.51
CA THR A 416 24.13 35.53 11.14
C THR A 416 23.88 35.53 12.66
N THR A 417 23.11 34.60 13.25
CA THR A 417 23.34 33.97 14.59
C THR A 417 22.21 33.01 15.00
N THR A 418 22.61 31.74 15.20
CA THR A 418 22.16 30.70 16.16
C THR A 418 20.67 30.47 16.52
N SER A 419 20.27 29.20 16.39
CA SER A 419 18.96 28.63 16.73
C SER A 419 18.51 28.82 18.19
N THR A 420 17.51 29.67 18.39
CA THR A 420 16.51 29.57 19.47
C THR A 420 15.15 29.92 18.86
N GLY A 421 14.10 29.18 19.26
CA GLY A 421 12.78 29.17 18.59
C GLY A 421 12.28 30.55 18.16
N ARG A 422 11.91 30.65 16.88
CA ARG A 422 11.42 31.84 16.17
C ARG A 422 10.44 32.60 17.07
N GLN A 423 10.86 33.76 17.57
CA GLN A 423 9.96 34.70 18.23
C GLN A 423 8.93 35.12 17.19
N ARG A 424 7.66 35.00 17.53
CA ARG A 424 6.54 35.41 16.68
C ARG A 424 6.33 36.90 16.93
N ASP A 425 6.83 37.75 16.03
CA ASP A 425 6.72 39.21 16.17
C ASP A 425 5.24 39.67 16.22
N ASP A 426 4.33 38.88 15.65
CA ASP A 426 2.88 39.04 15.73
C ASP A 426 2.28 38.77 17.13
N LEU A 427 3.06 38.19 18.06
CA LEU A 427 2.66 37.94 19.44
C LEU A 427 3.32 38.88 20.46
N LEU A 428 4.03 39.92 20.02
CA LEU A 428 4.67 40.88 20.93
C LEU A 428 3.70 41.56 21.89
N TRP A 429 2.44 41.78 21.46
CA TRP A 429 1.38 42.33 22.29
C TRP A 429 1.10 41.48 23.54
N LEU A 430 1.37 40.18 23.51
CA LEU A 430 1.19 39.26 24.62
C LEU A 430 2.11 39.59 25.81
N HIS A 431 3.25 40.23 25.54
CA HIS A 431 4.25 40.61 26.52
C HIS A 431 3.98 41.96 27.21
N ALA A 432 2.88 42.64 26.85
CA ALA A 432 2.50 43.92 27.44
C ALA A 432 2.49 43.85 28.99
N PRO A 433 3.16 44.77 29.70
CA PRO A 433 3.18 44.83 31.16
C PRO A 433 1.78 44.80 31.80
N GLU A 434 0.80 45.39 31.12
CA GLU A 434 -0.58 45.51 31.56
C GLU A 434 -1.29 44.15 31.55
N LEU A 435 -0.97 43.30 30.56
CA LEU A 435 -1.49 41.92 30.45
C LEU A 435 -0.74 40.95 31.36
N THR A 436 0.59 41.04 31.40
CA THR A 436 1.41 40.12 32.20
C THR A 436 1.39 40.46 33.69
N GLY A 437 1.17 41.72 34.05
CA GLY A 437 1.22 42.22 35.43
C GLY A 437 2.63 42.40 35.96
N LEU A 438 3.63 42.27 35.08
CA LEU A 438 5.04 42.36 35.40
C LEU A 438 5.58 43.75 35.04
N PRO A 439 6.46 44.35 35.85
CA PRO A 439 7.14 45.58 35.47
C PRO A 439 8.02 45.37 34.23
N PRO A 440 8.28 46.42 33.43
CA PRO A 440 9.14 46.33 32.25
C PRO A 440 10.49 45.67 32.56
N GLY A 441 10.93 44.74 31.70
CA GLY A 441 12.19 43.99 31.87
C GLY A 441 12.14 42.81 32.86
N ARG A 442 11.09 42.66 33.68
CA ARG A 442 10.96 41.49 34.58
C ARG A 442 10.64 40.20 33.83
N LEU A 443 9.92 40.28 32.70
CA LEU A 443 9.67 39.14 31.83
C LEU A 443 10.98 38.57 31.26
N ASP A 444 11.88 39.44 30.79
CA ASP A 444 13.18 39.02 30.25
C ASP A 444 14.08 38.40 31.33
N GLN A 445 14.03 38.92 32.56
CA GLN A 445 14.70 38.32 33.72
C GLN A 445 14.17 36.91 34.01
N LEU A 446 12.84 36.71 33.97
CA LEU A 446 12.23 35.39 34.17
C LEU A 446 12.60 34.42 33.04
N VAL A 447 12.57 34.88 31.78
CA VAL A 447 13.01 34.07 30.63
C VAL A 447 14.46 33.65 30.81
N THR A 448 15.35 34.57 31.19
CA THR A 448 16.77 34.28 31.43
C THR A 448 16.97 33.28 32.57
N ALA A 449 16.29 33.47 33.69
CA ALA A 449 16.40 32.59 34.86
C ALA A 449 15.83 31.18 34.61
N LEU A 450 14.76 31.06 33.82
CA LEU A 450 14.06 29.80 33.59
C LEU A 450 14.54 29.03 32.34
N THR A 451 15.32 29.68 31.46
CA THR A 451 15.85 29.05 30.24
C THR A 451 16.67 27.79 30.54
N PRO A 452 17.60 27.76 31.52
CA PRO A 452 18.36 26.54 31.84
C PRO A 452 17.47 25.38 32.30
N LYS A 453 16.48 25.66 33.17
CA LYS A 453 15.52 24.65 33.67
C LYS A 453 14.62 24.12 32.55
N ASP A 454 14.13 25.00 31.68
CA ASP A 454 13.30 24.59 30.54
C ASP A 454 14.10 23.77 29.52
N GLN A 455 15.36 24.11 29.25
CA GLN A 455 16.25 23.34 28.38
C GLN A 455 16.60 21.96 28.98
N ALA A 456 16.89 21.88 30.28
CA ALA A 456 17.14 20.60 30.97
C ALA A 456 15.90 19.67 30.91
N GLY A 457 14.71 20.22 31.14
CA GLY A 457 13.44 19.48 30.99
C GLY A 457 13.14 19.07 29.54
N ARG A 458 13.66 19.78 28.53
CA ARG A 458 13.61 19.36 27.11
C ARG A 458 14.59 18.21 26.85
N ARG A 459 15.83 18.29 27.34
CA ARG A 459 16.89 17.28 27.10
C ARG A 459 16.61 15.94 27.79
N ALA A 460 16.03 15.95 28.99
CA ALA A 460 15.63 14.73 29.70
C ALA A 460 14.51 13.93 28.99
N ARG A 461 13.86 14.52 27.99
CA ARG A 461 12.79 13.89 27.19
C ARG A 461 13.28 13.76 25.76
N ALA A 462 14.16 12.79 25.53
CA ALA A 462 14.85 12.57 24.24
C ALA A 462 13.92 12.33 23.02
N ASN A 463 12.60 12.14 23.21
CA ASN A 463 11.61 11.90 22.15
C ASN A 463 10.43 12.90 22.14
N GLY A 464 10.58 14.10 22.69
CA GLY A 464 9.49 15.08 22.79
C GLY A 464 9.57 16.25 21.81
N ARG A 465 8.53 16.43 20.98
CA ARG A 465 8.30 17.62 20.12
C ARG A 465 8.52 18.94 20.90
N HIS A 466 9.27 19.87 20.31
CA HIS A 466 9.45 21.23 20.85
C HIS A 466 8.13 22.02 20.76
N PRO A 467 7.75 22.80 21.79
CA PRO A 467 6.58 23.67 21.69
C PRO A 467 6.82 24.73 20.61
N ALA A 468 5.79 25.00 19.81
CA ALA A 468 5.80 26.03 18.74
C ALA A 468 5.89 27.47 19.27
N THR A 469 5.84 27.66 20.59
CA THR A 469 5.89 28.95 21.28
C THR A 469 7.20 29.13 22.04
N SER A 470 7.67 30.37 22.06
CA SER A 470 8.88 30.75 22.80
C SER A 470 8.68 30.52 24.31
N LEU A 471 9.75 30.54 25.10
CA LEU A 471 9.61 30.51 26.56
C LEU A 471 8.89 31.77 27.06
N ALA A 472 9.15 32.93 26.46
CA ALA A 472 8.50 34.20 26.79
C ALA A 472 6.99 34.12 26.55
N ASP A 473 6.55 33.58 25.42
CA ASP A 473 5.13 33.49 25.07
C ASP A 473 4.41 32.57 26.06
N ARG A 474 5.03 31.44 26.41
CA ARG A 474 4.44 30.49 27.36
C ARG A 474 4.33 31.08 28.76
N ILE A 475 5.27 31.92 29.19
CA ILE A 475 5.21 32.64 30.47
C ILE A 475 4.06 33.65 30.42
N ALA A 476 4.00 34.47 29.37
CA ALA A 476 2.97 35.49 29.23
C ALA A 476 1.54 34.89 29.16
N ILE A 477 1.32 33.81 28.41
CA ILE A 477 0.03 33.07 28.36
C ILE A 477 -0.37 32.56 29.75
N THR A 478 0.59 32.03 30.51
CA THR A 478 0.34 31.46 31.83
C THR A 478 -0.07 32.54 32.82
N LEU A 479 0.62 33.68 32.80
CA LEU A 479 0.30 34.84 33.65
C LEU A 479 -1.07 35.43 33.31
N GLN A 480 -1.39 35.58 32.03
CA GLN A 480 -2.71 36.07 31.62
C GLN A 480 -3.84 35.12 32.05
N LYS A 481 -3.63 33.80 31.92
CA LYS A 481 -4.60 32.81 32.40
C LYS A 481 -4.81 32.89 33.91
N GLN A 482 -3.75 33.09 34.70
CA GLN A 482 -3.83 33.24 36.15
C GLN A 482 -4.49 34.56 36.57
N ARG A 483 -4.18 35.67 35.89
CA ARG A 483 -4.67 37.00 36.26
C ARG A 483 -6.12 37.27 35.89
N PHE A 484 -6.56 36.84 34.70
CA PHE A 484 -7.86 37.20 34.14
C PHE A 484 -8.83 36.01 33.99
N SER A 485 -8.42 34.81 34.42
CA SER A 485 -9.17 33.56 34.24
C SER A 485 -9.58 33.23 32.80
N THR A 486 -8.95 33.86 31.80
CA THR A 486 -9.33 33.84 30.38
C THR A 486 -9.60 32.44 29.84
N PRO A 487 -10.72 32.19 29.13
CA PRO A 487 -11.00 30.90 28.53
C PRO A 487 -9.89 30.44 27.58
N LEU A 488 -9.52 29.15 27.63
CA LEU A 488 -8.46 28.58 26.79
C LEU A 488 -8.76 28.70 25.29
N THR A 489 -10.04 28.73 24.93
CA THR A 489 -10.52 28.91 23.56
C THR A 489 -10.18 30.29 23.01
N VAL A 490 -10.27 31.33 23.83
CA VAL A 490 -9.96 32.71 23.44
C VAL A 490 -8.46 32.89 23.23
N LEU A 491 -7.63 32.35 24.14
CA LEU A 491 -6.18 32.35 23.98
C LEU A 491 -5.75 31.51 22.76
N ALA A 492 -6.44 30.41 22.47
CA ALA A 492 -6.19 29.58 21.30
C ALA A 492 -6.48 30.29 19.97
N GLU A 493 -7.59 31.00 19.92
CA GLU A 493 -8.00 31.79 18.76
C GLU A 493 -7.02 32.94 18.49
N LEU A 494 -6.68 33.73 19.52
CA LEU A 494 -5.78 34.88 19.38
C LEU A 494 -4.33 34.50 19.04
N ILE A 495 -3.86 33.34 19.49
CA ILE A 495 -2.46 32.91 19.30
C ILE A 495 -2.34 32.02 18.06
N GLY A 496 -3.46 31.52 17.51
CA GLY A 496 -3.48 30.60 16.38
C GLY A 496 -2.89 29.22 16.71
N ILE A 497 -3.06 28.75 17.96
CA ILE A 497 -2.55 27.46 18.45
C ILE A 497 -3.69 26.68 19.09
N SER A 498 -3.73 25.35 18.89
CA SER A 498 -4.80 24.52 19.45
C SER A 498 -4.96 24.69 20.98
N PRO A 499 -6.20 24.67 21.52
CA PRO A 499 -6.46 24.76 22.96
C PRO A 499 -5.71 23.70 23.78
N ALA A 500 -5.53 22.50 23.23
CA ALA A 500 -4.80 21.40 23.86
C ALA A 500 -3.29 21.70 23.99
N ALA A 501 -2.69 22.34 23.00
CA ALA A 501 -1.28 22.75 23.05
C ALA A 501 -1.07 23.89 24.06
N ILE A 502 -2.01 24.83 24.15
CA ILE A 502 -1.98 25.91 25.15
C ILE A 502 -2.15 25.36 26.56
N ALA A 503 -3.11 24.46 26.80
CA ALA A 503 -3.29 23.82 28.09
C ALA A 503 -2.02 23.07 28.56
N LYS A 504 -1.35 22.38 27.63
CA LYS A 504 -0.07 21.70 27.89
C LYS A 504 1.06 22.70 28.16
N ALA A 505 1.10 23.82 27.44
CA ALA A 505 2.07 24.89 27.65
C ALA A 505 1.89 25.53 29.04
N ILE A 506 0.66 25.90 29.41
CA ILE A 506 0.32 26.47 30.72
C ILE A 506 0.71 25.52 31.84
N LYS A 507 0.32 24.24 31.77
CA LYS A 507 0.67 23.24 32.79
C LYS A 507 2.19 23.11 32.98
N ARG A 508 2.95 23.17 31.89
CA ARG A 508 4.41 23.06 31.92
C ARG A 508 5.06 24.32 32.50
N THR A 509 4.58 25.49 32.12
CA THR A 509 5.15 26.76 32.56
C THR A 509 4.75 27.08 33.99
N HIS A 510 3.56 26.69 34.44
CA HIS A 510 3.15 26.76 35.84
C HIS A 510 4.17 26.03 36.74
N ALA A 511 4.53 24.79 36.39
CA ALA A 511 5.53 24.03 37.12
C ALA A 511 6.95 24.63 37.07
N LEU A 512 7.24 25.55 36.16
CA LEU A 512 8.50 26.30 36.12
C LEU A 512 8.43 27.60 36.94
N LEU A 513 7.24 28.19 37.05
CA LEU A 513 6.97 29.43 37.77
C LEU A 513 6.69 29.21 39.26
N ASP A 514 6.28 28.01 39.66
CA ASP A 514 6.07 27.63 41.08
C ASP A 514 7.35 27.78 41.94
N ASP A 515 8.53 27.77 41.31
CA ASP A 515 9.84 27.99 41.94
C ASP A 515 10.26 29.47 42.01
N THR A 516 9.46 30.40 41.48
CA THR A 516 9.80 31.83 41.41
C THR A 516 8.95 32.63 42.38
N ASP A 517 9.62 33.23 43.37
CA ASP A 517 9.00 34.14 44.31
C ASP A 517 8.58 35.44 43.58
N HIS A 518 7.30 35.82 43.77
CA HIS A 518 6.64 37.05 43.28
C HIS A 518 5.98 36.94 41.89
N LEU A 519 4.92 36.14 41.80
CA LEU A 519 3.96 36.17 40.68
C LEU A 519 2.86 37.23 40.94
N PRO A 520 2.30 37.85 39.90
CA PRO A 520 1.26 38.87 40.03
C PRO A 520 -0.05 38.28 40.56
N GLU A 521 -0.70 39.01 41.48
CA GLU A 521 -1.97 38.61 42.09
C GLU A 521 -3.12 38.54 41.07
N PRO A 522 -4.09 37.60 41.25
CA PRO A 522 -5.28 37.53 40.42
C PRO A 522 -6.07 38.85 40.44
N THR A 523 -6.56 39.27 39.27
CA THR A 523 -7.38 40.48 39.15
C THR A 523 -8.86 40.09 39.18
N ALA A 524 -9.73 40.96 39.69
CA ALA A 524 -11.20 40.73 39.67
C ALA A 524 -11.81 40.84 38.25
N THR A 525 -11.06 41.40 37.30
CA THR A 525 -11.43 41.53 35.89
C THR A 525 -11.26 40.20 35.18
N THR A 526 -12.28 39.79 34.42
CA THR A 526 -12.21 38.61 33.56
C THR A 526 -12.22 39.03 32.10
N LEU A 527 -11.30 38.49 31.31
CA LEU A 527 -11.24 38.72 29.87
C LEU A 527 -11.76 37.45 29.19
N THR A 528 -12.97 37.50 28.66
CA THR A 528 -13.72 36.32 28.20
C THR A 528 -13.88 36.25 26.68
N THR A 529 -13.54 37.31 25.97
CA THR A 529 -13.55 37.37 24.50
C THR A 529 -12.26 37.98 23.94
N ALA A 530 -12.00 37.77 22.65
CA ALA A 530 -10.89 38.39 21.95
C ALA A 530 -11.02 39.93 21.91
N ALA A 531 -12.26 40.44 21.82
CA ALA A 531 -12.55 41.87 21.87
C ALA A 531 -12.19 42.49 23.23
N ASP A 532 -12.50 41.79 24.33
CA ASP A 532 -12.17 42.26 25.69
C ASP A 532 -10.64 42.46 25.86
N ILE A 533 -9.84 41.56 25.27
CA ILE A 533 -8.38 41.61 25.33
C ILE A 533 -7.86 42.80 24.51
N HIS A 534 -8.37 43.00 23.30
CA HIS A 534 -8.00 44.15 22.47
C HIS A 534 -8.43 45.49 23.07
N GLU A 535 -9.62 45.56 23.67
CA GLU A 535 -10.12 46.76 24.36
C GLU A 535 -9.30 47.06 25.62
N PHE A 536 -8.92 46.03 26.39
CA PHE A 536 -8.08 46.19 27.57
C PHE A 536 -6.68 46.71 27.21
N ILE A 537 -6.06 46.20 26.12
CA ILE A 537 -4.77 46.69 25.63
C ILE A 537 -4.88 48.13 25.13
N SER A 538 -5.96 48.45 24.39
CA SER A 538 -6.19 49.79 23.83
C SER A 538 -6.51 50.84 24.91
N GLY A 539 -7.24 50.44 25.95
CA GLY A 539 -7.57 51.30 27.09
C GLY A 539 -6.38 51.54 28.03
N ALA A 540 -5.44 50.60 28.12
CA ALA A 540 -4.26 50.73 28.97
C ALA A 540 -3.10 51.49 28.29
N THR A 541 -3.06 51.52 26.95
CA THR A 541 -2.01 52.21 26.18
C THR A 541 -2.30 53.68 25.86
N GLY A 542 -3.46 54.23 26.27
CA GLY A 542 -3.73 55.66 26.15
C GLY A 542 -3.57 56.23 24.74
N PHE A 543 -3.91 55.47 23.69
CA PHE A 543 -3.89 55.96 22.32
C PHE A 543 -5.28 56.52 21.93
N THR A 544 -5.36 57.85 21.92
CA THR A 544 -6.46 58.63 21.34
C THR A 544 -6.69 58.26 19.87
N ARG A 545 -7.89 57.76 19.56
CA ARG A 545 -8.44 57.73 18.20
C ARG A 545 -8.83 59.16 17.79
N GLU A 546 -8.10 59.78 16.87
CA GLU A 546 -8.64 60.89 16.08
C GLU A 546 -9.30 60.34 14.80
N ARG A 547 -10.63 60.49 14.80
CA ARG A 547 -11.68 60.45 13.75
C ARG A 547 -11.53 59.53 12.54
#